data_AF-A0A428PMN1-F1
#
_entry.id   AF-A0A428PMN1-F1
#
_cell.length_a   1.000
_cell.length_b   1.000
_cell.length_c   1.000
_cell.angle_alpha   90.00
_cell.angle_beta   90.00
_cell.angle_gamma   90.00
#
_symmetry.space_group_name_H-M   'P 1'
#
loop_
_entity.id
_entity.type
_entity.pdbx_description
1 polymer ?
#
loop_
_entity_poly.entity_id
_entity_poly.type
_entity_poly.pdbx_seq_one_letter_code
_entity_poly.pdbx_strand_id
1 'polypeptide(L)'
;MPDAPMCGMAENRLLWPIEKHWLNVRFLNGSWSNREFVRTTVEAHFNSLPMGIKFYFYKEGETGKADIRIKFSNMSYSYAGTNAKLVRWSRKPTMLLDCEPPFRLSPLALRIGLQWHILHEFGHALGLFHEHQHPKCGRKWDITLLQHRTGWSRERVLRNYAPHSPEGKTLEPYDPKSVMHYVVQKGDDLLDKETSSINVVLSEGDKRILTLLYPPREEGMFKPPGDNSENNTPKKRKWWERLVKRGEKVT
;
A
#
# COMPACT_ATOMS: atom_id res chain seq x y z
N MET A 1 -12.91 -27.64 8.14
CA MET A 1 -11.76 -26.74 7.93
C MET A 1 -12.17 -25.42 8.57
N PRO A 2 -11.50 -24.90 9.61
CA PRO A 2 -11.88 -23.62 10.17
C PRO A 2 -11.43 -22.51 9.22
N ASP A 3 -12.41 -21.70 8.80
CA ASP A 3 -12.25 -20.59 7.86
C ASP A 3 -11.21 -19.59 8.37
N ALA A 4 -10.25 -19.28 7.51
CA ALA A 4 -9.23 -18.27 7.79
C ALA A 4 -9.87 -16.88 7.90
N PRO A 5 -9.48 -16.02 8.86
CA PRO A 5 -9.94 -14.64 8.91
C PRO A 5 -9.44 -13.85 7.69
N MET A 6 -10.31 -13.02 7.13
CA MET A 6 -10.09 -12.27 5.90
C MET A 6 -10.34 -10.79 6.11
N CYS A 7 -9.30 -9.95 6.16
CA CYS A 7 -9.28 -8.48 6.36
C CYS A 7 -10.20 -7.70 5.45
N GLY A 8 -10.72 -6.58 5.95
CA GLY A 8 -10.56 -5.35 5.20
C GLY A 8 -11.77 -4.45 5.15
N MET A 9 -11.51 -3.16 5.30
CA MET A 9 -12.47 -2.11 5.05
C MET A 9 -11.96 -1.18 3.97
N ALA A 10 -12.79 -0.87 2.98
CA ALA A 10 -12.54 0.19 2.00
C ALA A 10 -13.79 1.01 1.73
N GLU A 11 -13.63 2.32 1.56
CA GLU A 11 -14.73 3.23 1.18
C GLU A 11 -14.88 3.26 -0.35
N ASN A 12 -16.02 2.79 -0.85
CA ASN A 12 -16.22 2.53 -2.29
C ASN A 12 -16.09 3.80 -3.14
N ARG A 13 -16.45 4.95 -2.58
CA ARG A 13 -16.34 6.25 -3.26
C ARG A 13 -14.90 6.72 -3.47
N LEU A 14 -13.95 6.16 -2.72
CA LEU A 14 -12.55 6.55 -2.77
C LEU A 14 -11.73 5.64 -3.70
N LEU A 15 -12.29 4.53 -4.19
CA LEU A 15 -11.55 3.60 -5.05
C LEU A 15 -11.13 4.26 -6.36
N TRP A 16 -9.99 3.81 -6.90
CA TRP A 16 -9.58 4.22 -8.24
C TRP A 16 -10.53 3.58 -9.27
N PRO A 17 -10.82 4.25 -10.40
CA PRO A 17 -11.62 3.65 -11.47
C PRO A 17 -11.01 2.32 -11.92
N ILE A 18 -11.83 1.32 -12.24
CA ILE A 18 -11.37 -0.03 -12.59
C ILE A 18 -10.60 -0.08 -13.93
N GLU A 19 -10.66 1.01 -14.69
CA GLU A 19 -9.94 1.31 -15.93
C GLU A 19 -8.55 1.91 -15.67
N LYS A 20 -8.28 2.37 -14.43
CA LYS A 20 -6.98 2.92 -14.05
C LYS A 20 -6.05 1.76 -13.71
N HIS A 21 -5.25 1.33 -14.69
CA HIS A 21 -4.33 0.20 -14.52
C HIS A 21 -3.02 0.53 -13.83
N TRP A 22 -2.59 1.79 -13.92
CA TRP A 22 -1.34 2.24 -13.34
C TRP A 22 -1.57 3.46 -12.48
N LEU A 23 -1.11 3.43 -11.24
CA LEU A 23 -0.92 4.60 -10.41
C LEU A 23 0.50 5.09 -10.60
N ASN A 24 0.65 6.26 -11.21
CA ASN A 24 1.95 6.86 -11.47
C ASN A 24 2.49 7.44 -10.15
N VAL A 25 3.66 6.98 -9.73
CA VAL A 25 4.31 7.32 -8.47
C VAL A 25 5.56 8.17 -8.75
N ARG A 26 5.70 9.29 -8.03
CA ARG A 26 6.90 10.12 -8.05
C ARG A 26 7.42 10.37 -6.65
N PHE A 27 8.74 10.28 -6.47
CA PHE A 27 9.43 10.75 -5.28
C PHE A 27 9.75 12.24 -5.38
N LEU A 28 9.45 13.01 -4.33
CA LEU A 28 9.74 14.44 -4.25
C LEU A 28 11.09 14.75 -3.58
N ASN A 29 11.64 13.79 -2.84
CA ASN A 29 12.93 13.85 -2.16
C ASN A 29 13.44 12.42 -1.85
N GLY A 30 14.42 12.31 -0.97
CA GLY A 30 14.99 11.03 -0.48
C GLY A 30 16.22 10.59 -1.25
N SER A 31 17.07 9.78 -0.60
CA SER A 31 18.22 9.13 -1.22
C SER A 31 17.78 8.07 -2.23
N TRP A 32 18.69 7.68 -3.12
CA TRP A 32 18.46 6.54 -4.03
C TRP A 32 18.09 5.27 -3.25
N SER A 33 18.81 4.98 -2.14
CA SER A 33 18.55 3.79 -1.31
C SER A 33 17.14 3.75 -0.74
N ASN A 34 16.61 4.88 -0.24
CA ASN A 34 15.25 4.93 0.31
C ASN A 34 14.21 4.77 -0.79
N ARG A 35 14.38 5.46 -1.92
CA ARG A 35 13.49 5.35 -3.08
C ARG A 35 13.45 3.92 -3.61
N GLU A 36 14.61 3.28 -3.70
CA GLU A 36 14.76 1.92 -4.18
C GLU A 36 14.14 0.89 -3.22
N PHE A 37 14.29 1.09 -1.91
CA PHE A 37 13.63 0.24 -0.92
C PHE A 37 12.10 0.34 -1.00
N VAL A 38 11.54 1.55 -1.15
CA VAL A 38 10.09 1.72 -1.37
C VAL A 38 9.65 1.02 -2.66
N ARG A 39 10.35 1.26 -3.77
CA ARG A 39 10.03 0.67 -5.08
C ARG A 39 10.01 -0.85 -5.02
N THR A 40 11.09 -1.46 -4.53
CA THR A 40 11.22 -2.93 -4.44
C THR A 40 10.21 -3.55 -3.48
N THR A 41 9.92 -2.91 -2.34
CA THR A 41 8.89 -3.37 -1.41
C THR A 41 7.50 -3.38 -2.06
N VAL A 42 7.14 -2.29 -2.73
CA VAL A 42 5.83 -2.17 -3.40
C VAL A 42 5.72 -3.13 -4.57
N GLU A 43 6.80 -3.34 -5.32
CA GLU A 43 6.81 -4.31 -6.41
C GLU A 43 6.63 -5.74 -5.91
N ALA A 44 7.37 -6.12 -4.86
CA ALA A 44 7.33 -7.46 -4.28
C ALA A 44 5.99 -7.79 -3.61
N HIS A 45 5.32 -6.81 -3.01
CA HIS A 45 4.08 -7.03 -2.24
C HIS A 45 2.79 -6.69 -3.00
N PHE A 46 2.72 -5.55 -3.69
CA PHE A 46 1.52 -5.12 -4.39
C PHE A 46 1.55 -5.47 -5.87
N ASN A 47 2.63 -5.14 -6.58
CA ASN A 47 2.67 -5.43 -8.03
C ASN A 47 2.74 -6.93 -8.34
N SER A 48 3.08 -7.78 -7.37
CA SER A 48 3.02 -9.24 -7.50
C SER A 48 1.61 -9.83 -7.36
N LEU A 49 0.63 -9.11 -6.80
CA LEU A 49 -0.72 -9.61 -6.60
C LEU A 49 -1.52 -9.69 -7.91
N PRO A 50 -2.47 -10.62 -8.07
CA PRO A 50 -3.35 -10.64 -9.23
C PRO A 50 -4.45 -9.57 -9.09
N MET A 51 -4.08 -8.29 -9.15
CA MET A 51 -4.99 -7.15 -9.11
C MET A 51 -4.89 -6.30 -10.37
N GLY A 52 -6.01 -5.69 -10.80
CA GLY A 52 -6.14 -4.94 -12.05
C GLY A 52 -5.47 -3.55 -12.05
N ILE A 53 -4.92 -3.12 -10.92
CA ILE A 53 -4.19 -1.87 -10.73
C ILE A 53 -2.78 -2.14 -10.22
N LYS A 54 -1.80 -1.38 -10.69
CA LYS A 54 -0.38 -1.51 -10.36
C LYS A 54 0.25 -0.15 -10.08
N PHE A 55 1.40 -0.14 -9.42
CA PHE A 55 2.19 1.06 -9.21
C PHE A 55 3.30 1.16 -10.26
N TYR A 56 3.36 2.30 -10.94
CA TYR A 56 4.44 2.64 -11.86
C TYR A 56 5.28 3.75 -11.27
N PHE A 57 6.53 3.46 -10.93
CA PHE A 57 7.48 4.46 -10.42
C PHE A 57 8.18 5.15 -11.58
N TYR A 58 8.00 6.46 -11.68
CA TYR A 58 8.68 7.24 -12.71
C TYR A 58 10.20 7.12 -12.60
N LYS A 59 10.85 6.94 -13.75
CA LYS A 59 12.31 6.97 -13.85
C LYS A 59 12.81 8.39 -13.61
N GLU A 60 14.10 8.51 -13.27
CA GLU A 60 14.72 9.82 -13.14
C GLU A 60 14.63 10.60 -14.45
N GLY A 61 14.22 11.88 -14.37
CA GLY A 61 13.96 12.74 -15.53
C GLY A 61 12.63 12.48 -16.25
N GLU A 62 11.89 11.43 -15.93
CA GLU A 62 10.61 11.13 -16.58
C GLU A 62 9.52 12.15 -16.17
N THR A 63 8.92 12.78 -17.17
CA THR A 63 7.89 13.81 -16.99
C THR A 63 6.50 13.20 -17.06
N GLY A 64 5.54 13.86 -16.41
CA GLY A 64 4.16 13.36 -16.36
C GLY A 64 3.45 13.68 -15.05
N LYS A 65 2.13 13.49 -15.04
CA LYS A 65 1.29 13.68 -13.86
C LYS A 65 1.34 12.41 -12.99
N ALA A 66 1.82 12.59 -11.76
CA ALA A 66 1.85 11.52 -10.75
C ALA A 66 0.57 11.51 -9.94
N ASP A 67 -0.08 10.34 -9.88
CA ASP A 67 -1.22 10.05 -9.02
C ASP A 67 -0.80 10.08 -7.55
N ILE A 68 0.38 9.49 -7.26
CA ILE A 68 0.99 9.43 -5.93
C ILE A 68 2.30 10.21 -5.93
N ARG A 69 2.46 11.12 -4.97
CA ARG A 69 3.67 11.94 -4.77
C ARG A 69 4.20 11.72 -3.37
N ILE A 70 5.31 11.01 -3.27
CA ILE A 70 5.92 10.58 -2.00
C ILE A 70 6.93 11.62 -1.54
N LYS A 71 6.81 12.06 -0.29
CA LYS A 71 7.84 12.83 0.40
C LYS A 71 8.28 12.09 1.66
N PHE A 72 9.57 11.85 1.79
CA PHE A 72 10.17 11.35 3.03
C PHE A 72 10.19 12.46 4.09
N SER A 73 9.74 12.13 5.31
CA SER A 73 9.56 13.04 6.44
C SER A 73 9.78 12.27 7.76
N ASN A 74 9.45 12.88 8.90
CA ASN A 74 9.40 12.29 10.25
C ASN A 74 7.99 11.80 10.66
N MET A 75 7.11 11.56 9.68
CA MET A 75 5.75 11.08 9.89
C MET A 75 5.26 10.34 8.64
N SER A 76 4.46 9.31 8.84
CA SER A 76 3.80 8.54 7.77
C SER A 76 2.32 8.93 7.67
N TYR A 77 1.85 9.14 6.44
CA TYR A 77 0.46 9.45 6.13
C TYR A 77 0.21 9.35 4.62
N SER A 78 -0.96 8.88 4.20
CA SER A 78 -1.39 8.86 2.81
C SER A 78 -2.83 9.33 2.68
N TYR A 79 -3.15 10.05 1.60
CA TYR A 79 -4.55 10.25 1.25
C TYR A 79 -5.18 8.91 0.85
N ALA A 80 -6.37 8.63 1.38
CA ALA A 80 -7.11 7.42 1.04
C ALA A 80 -7.61 7.44 -0.43
N GLY A 81 -7.12 6.51 -1.24
CA GLY A 81 -7.54 6.33 -2.64
C GLY A 81 -7.50 7.62 -3.47
N THR A 82 -8.61 7.90 -4.14
CA THR A 82 -8.76 9.05 -5.04
C THR A 82 -8.82 10.41 -4.32
N ASN A 83 -8.81 10.46 -2.97
CA ASN A 83 -8.58 11.72 -2.26
C ASN A 83 -7.21 12.34 -2.59
N ALA A 84 -6.25 11.53 -3.07
CA ALA A 84 -5.01 12.04 -3.65
C ALA A 84 -5.25 13.08 -4.77
N LYS A 85 -6.40 13.01 -5.46
CA LYS A 85 -6.80 13.95 -6.51
C LYS A 85 -7.23 15.33 -5.99
N LEU A 86 -7.52 15.48 -4.70
CA LEU A 86 -7.87 16.77 -4.08
C LEU A 86 -6.69 17.75 -4.12
N VAL A 87 -5.48 17.21 -4.07
CA VAL A 87 -4.24 17.99 -4.13
C VAL A 87 -3.54 17.90 -5.50
N ARG A 88 -4.22 17.39 -6.55
CA ARG A 88 -3.60 17.10 -7.87
C ARG A 88 -2.97 18.32 -8.55
N TRP A 89 -3.53 19.50 -8.30
CA TRP A 89 -3.08 20.77 -8.90
C TRP A 89 -2.02 21.46 -8.04
N SER A 90 -1.68 20.87 -6.91
CA SER A 90 -0.60 21.34 -6.05
C SER A 90 0.65 20.49 -6.27
N ARG A 91 1.82 21.07 -6.05
CA ARG A 91 3.09 20.33 -5.94
C ARG A 91 3.24 19.62 -4.59
N LYS A 92 2.19 19.57 -3.76
CA LYS A 92 2.22 18.96 -2.42
C LYS A 92 2.25 17.43 -2.51
N PRO A 93 2.89 16.75 -1.55
CA PRO A 93 2.85 15.29 -1.45
C PRO A 93 1.42 14.78 -1.27
N THR A 94 1.16 13.57 -1.78
CA THR A 94 -0.04 12.78 -1.45
C THR A 94 0.25 11.70 -0.42
N MET A 95 1.53 11.41 -0.19
CA MET A 95 2.00 10.43 0.77
C MET A 95 3.27 10.96 1.44
N LEU A 96 3.31 10.83 2.76
CA LEU A 96 4.48 11.00 3.60
C LEU A 96 4.92 9.63 4.09
N LEU A 97 6.21 9.36 4.08
CA LEU A 97 6.79 8.16 4.67
C LEU A 97 7.85 8.56 5.69
N ASP A 98 7.71 8.04 6.90
CA ASP A 98 8.75 8.15 7.91
C ASP A 98 9.92 7.25 7.56
N CYS A 99 11.05 7.87 7.19
CA CYS A 99 12.32 7.20 6.94
C CYS A 99 13.42 7.74 7.86
N GLU A 100 13.07 8.53 8.87
CA GLU A 100 13.98 9.05 9.89
C GLU A 100 13.60 8.51 11.28
N PRO A 101 13.62 7.18 11.46
CA PRO A 101 13.35 6.58 12.75
C PRO A 101 14.41 7.06 13.76
N PRO A 102 14.04 7.22 15.05
CA PRO A 102 14.96 7.73 16.05
C PRO A 102 16.23 6.86 16.09
N PHE A 103 17.38 7.50 16.25
CA PHE A 103 18.76 6.99 16.20
C PHE A 103 19.10 5.80 17.14
N ARG A 104 18.12 5.07 17.69
CA ARG A 104 18.28 4.04 18.72
C ARG A 104 17.88 2.63 18.30
N LEU A 105 17.57 2.41 17.02
CA LEU A 105 17.14 1.10 16.52
C LEU A 105 18.21 0.46 15.63
N SER A 106 18.28 -0.88 15.64
CA SER A 106 19.19 -1.62 14.77
C SER A 106 18.79 -1.46 13.29
N PRO A 107 19.72 -1.57 12.34
CA PRO A 107 19.40 -1.49 10.91
C PRO A 107 18.27 -2.44 10.46
N LEU A 108 18.19 -3.63 11.08
CA LEU A 108 17.11 -4.58 10.83
C LEU A 108 15.76 -4.06 11.33
N ALA A 109 15.71 -3.55 12.57
CA ALA A 109 14.49 -2.98 13.14
C ALA A 109 13.99 -1.77 12.32
N LEU A 110 14.91 -0.97 11.79
CA LEU A 110 14.57 0.14 10.90
C LEU A 110 13.94 -0.33 9.59
N ARG A 111 14.51 -1.35 8.96
CA ARG A 111 13.96 -1.91 7.72
C ARG A 111 12.58 -2.52 7.94
N ILE A 112 12.39 -3.24 9.05
CA ILE A 112 11.10 -3.84 9.40
C ILE A 112 10.04 -2.76 9.63
N GLY A 113 10.35 -1.73 10.41
CA GLY A 113 9.42 -0.62 10.65
C GLY A 113 9.09 0.16 9.37
N LEU A 114 10.09 0.42 8.53
CA LEU A 114 9.89 1.10 7.26
C LEU A 114 9.04 0.27 6.29
N GLN A 115 9.24 -1.05 6.22
CA GLN A 115 8.41 -1.92 5.40
C GLN A 115 6.94 -1.86 5.83
N TRP A 116 6.67 -1.91 7.15
CA TRP A 116 5.31 -1.73 7.66
C TRP A 116 4.70 -0.40 7.21
N HIS A 117 5.41 0.73 7.39
CA HIS A 117 4.94 2.04 6.93
C HIS A 117 4.66 2.06 5.43
N ILE A 118 5.55 1.51 4.60
CA ILE A 118 5.35 1.46 3.15
C ILE A 118 4.07 0.68 2.82
N LEU A 119 3.91 -0.52 3.36
CA LEU A 119 2.75 -1.35 3.06
C LEU A 119 1.44 -0.71 3.55
N HIS A 120 1.45 -0.13 4.76
CA HIS A 120 0.30 0.54 5.34
C HIS A 120 -0.16 1.75 4.51
N GLU A 121 0.77 2.65 4.17
CA GLU A 121 0.44 3.87 3.44
C GLU A 121 0.04 3.61 1.99
N PHE A 122 0.62 2.58 1.36
CA PHE A 122 0.18 2.13 0.03
C PHE A 122 -1.18 1.43 0.07
N GLY A 123 -1.52 0.74 1.16
CA GLY A 123 -2.88 0.24 1.41
C GLY A 123 -3.91 1.39 1.44
N HIS A 124 -3.61 2.46 2.17
CA HIS A 124 -4.42 3.68 2.13
C HIS A 124 -4.51 4.28 0.72
N ALA A 125 -3.40 4.34 -0.03
CA ALA A 125 -3.41 4.85 -1.39
C ALA A 125 -4.30 4.03 -2.35
N LEU A 126 -4.60 2.77 -2.02
CA LEU A 126 -5.56 1.90 -2.71
C LEU A 126 -6.99 1.98 -2.16
N GLY A 127 -7.21 2.72 -1.07
CA GLY A 127 -8.52 2.96 -0.47
C GLY A 127 -8.84 2.13 0.76
N LEU A 128 -7.87 1.36 1.28
CA LEU A 128 -8.06 0.62 2.53
C LEU A 128 -8.09 1.57 3.73
N PHE A 129 -8.94 1.28 4.70
CA PHE A 129 -9.06 1.98 5.98
C PHE A 129 -8.39 1.16 7.09
N HIS A 130 -8.23 1.77 8.28
CA HIS A 130 -7.60 1.07 9.38
C HIS A 130 -8.47 -0.08 9.89
N GLU A 131 -7.84 -1.23 10.11
CA GLU A 131 -8.53 -2.46 10.49
C GLU A 131 -9.06 -2.41 11.93
N HIS A 132 -8.45 -1.60 12.80
CA HIS A 132 -8.95 -1.38 14.17
C HIS A 132 -10.28 -0.60 14.19
N GLN A 133 -10.63 0.08 13.10
CA GLN A 133 -11.93 0.75 12.92
C GLN A 133 -12.99 -0.17 12.32
N HIS A 134 -12.66 -1.44 12.07
CA HIS A 134 -13.62 -2.44 11.62
C HIS A 134 -14.75 -2.64 12.64
N PRO A 135 -16.04 -2.67 12.24
CA PRO A 135 -17.17 -2.82 13.17
C PRO A 135 -17.08 -4.05 14.08
N LYS A 136 -16.37 -5.09 13.62
CA LYS A 136 -16.15 -6.34 14.34
C LYS A 136 -14.84 -6.41 15.13
N CYS A 137 -14.00 -5.36 15.15
CA CYS A 137 -12.80 -5.32 16.00
C CYS A 137 -13.17 -5.49 17.49
N GLY A 138 -14.28 -4.86 17.90
CA GLY A 138 -14.89 -5.06 19.21
C GLY A 138 -13.99 -4.69 20.40
N ARG A 139 -12.92 -3.90 20.19
CA ARG A 139 -12.07 -3.34 21.24
C ARG A 139 -12.76 -2.15 21.90
N LYS A 140 -12.55 -1.99 23.20
CA LYS A 140 -13.00 -0.85 24.00
C LYS A 140 -11.78 -0.01 24.37
N TRP A 141 -11.46 0.94 23.51
CA TRP A 141 -10.27 1.78 23.65
C TRP A 141 -10.28 2.64 24.93
N ASP A 142 -9.17 2.64 25.67
CA ASP A 142 -8.92 3.61 26.74
C ASP A 142 -8.55 4.96 26.12
N ILE A 143 -9.56 5.82 25.97
CA ILE A 143 -9.40 7.14 25.35
C ILE A 143 -8.40 8.01 26.14
N THR A 144 -8.39 7.93 27.47
CA THR A 144 -7.51 8.74 28.31
C THR A 144 -6.07 8.31 28.13
N LEU A 145 -5.79 7.00 28.16
CA LEU A 145 -4.45 6.49 27.91
C LEU A 145 -3.96 6.83 26.50
N LEU A 146 -4.82 6.66 25.49
CA LEU A 146 -4.49 7.01 24.10
C LEU A 146 -4.19 8.50 23.94
N GLN A 147 -4.89 9.40 24.62
CA GLN A 147 -4.56 10.82 24.64
C GLN A 147 -3.16 11.06 25.23
N HIS A 148 -2.84 10.43 26.36
CA HIS A 148 -1.52 10.55 26.99
C HIS A 148 -0.39 10.04 26.07
N ARG A 149 -0.60 8.91 25.40
CA ARG A 149 0.38 8.31 24.48
C ARG A 149 0.61 9.14 23.21
N THR A 150 -0.46 9.69 22.64
CA THR A 150 -0.40 10.36 21.33
C THR A 150 -0.22 11.87 21.42
N GLY A 151 -0.51 12.46 22.59
CA GLY A 151 -0.64 13.92 22.77
C GLY A 151 -1.85 14.51 22.04
N TRP A 152 -2.77 13.68 21.53
CA TRP A 152 -3.94 14.15 20.79
C TRP A 152 -5.05 14.64 21.71
N SER A 153 -5.87 15.57 21.20
CA SER A 153 -7.13 15.93 21.86
C SER A 153 -8.06 14.72 21.92
N ARG A 154 -8.98 14.72 22.89
CA ARG A 154 -9.97 13.65 23.06
C ARG A 154 -10.78 13.43 21.80
N GLU A 155 -11.19 14.51 21.15
CA GLU A 155 -11.98 14.48 19.91
C GLU A 155 -11.19 13.87 18.77
N ARG A 156 -9.88 14.16 18.69
CA ARG A 156 -9.01 13.55 17.69
C ARG A 156 -8.83 12.06 17.96
N VAL A 157 -8.61 11.63 19.20
CA VAL A 157 -8.55 10.19 19.53
C VAL A 157 -9.87 9.51 19.15
N LEU A 158 -11.01 10.04 19.57
CA LEU A 158 -12.31 9.47 19.22
C LEU A 158 -12.51 9.36 17.71
N ARG A 159 -12.18 10.39 16.93
CA ARG A 159 -12.33 10.32 15.46
C ARG A 159 -11.42 9.27 14.80
N ASN A 160 -10.24 8.98 15.36
CA ASN A 160 -9.29 8.03 14.77
C ASN A 160 -9.49 6.59 15.25
N TYR A 161 -10.15 6.39 16.39
CA TYR A 161 -10.38 5.07 16.99
C TYR A 161 -11.84 4.61 16.93
N ALA A 162 -12.77 5.50 16.57
CA ALA A 162 -14.17 5.13 16.39
C ALA A 162 -14.33 4.13 15.23
N PRO A 163 -15.19 3.11 15.40
CA PRO A 163 -15.51 2.19 14.32
C PRO A 163 -16.24 2.93 13.21
N HIS A 164 -15.98 2.53 11.97
CA HIS A 164 -16.72 3.05 10.83
C HIS A 164 -18.07 2.35 10.66
N SER A 165 -19.01 3.09 10.07
CA SER A 165 -20.26 2.54 9.57
C SER A 165 -20.01 1.64 8.34
N PRO A 166 -20.67 0.47 8.24
CA PRO A 166 -20.55 -0.43 7.09
C PRO A 166 -21.12 0.18 5.79
N GLU A 167 -22.00 1.16 5.89
CA GLU A 167 -22.66 1.79 4.73
C GLU A 167 -21.63 2.43 3.79
N GLY A 168 -21.76 2.13 2.50
CA GLY A 168 -20.87 2.64 1.45
C GLY A 168 -19.49 1.97 1.39
N LYS A 169 -19.24 0.95 2.21
CA LYS A 169 -17.94 0.28 2.30
C LYS A 169 -18.02 -1.16 1.82
N THR A 170 -16.92 -1.60 1.21
CA THR A 170 -16.65 -3.02 1.06
C THR A 170 -16.02 -3.51 2.35
N LEU A 171 -16.63 -4.52 2.94
CA LEU A 171 -16.17 -5.16 4.17
C LEU A 171 -15.92 -6.63 3.91
N GLU A 172 -14.73 -7.04 4.28
CA GLU A 172 -14.36 -8.43 4.52
C GLU A 172 -14.33 -8.65 6.05
N PRO A 173 -14.26 -9.89 6.55
CA PRO A 173 -14.06 -10.16 7.99
C PRO A 173 -12.97 -9.30 8.69
N TYR A 174 -13.06 -9.20 10.02
CA TYR A 174 -12.01 -8.53 10.79
C TYR A 174 -10.71 -9.36 10.79
N ASP A 175 -9.56 -8.70 10.52
CA ASP A 175 -8.25 -9.35 10.50
C ASP A 175 -7.22 -8.67 11.42
N PRO A 176 -6.92 -9.24 12.60
CA PRO A 176 -5.91 -8.68 13.50
C PRO A 176 -4.48 -8.73 12.92
N LYS A 177 -4.24 -9.49 11.84
CA LYS A 177 -2.93 -9.60 11.16
C LYS A 177 -2.80 -8.66 9.97
N SER A 178 -3.83 -7.87 9.66
CA SER A 178 -3.77 -6.89 8.58
C SER A 178 -2.64 -5.89 8.78
N VAL A 179 -1.95 -5.54 7.70
CA VAL A 179 -0.99 -4.42 7.72
C VAL A 179 -1.67 -3.08 8.06
N MET A 180 -2.99 -2.98 7.84
CA MET A 180 -3.83 -1.82 8.14
C MET A 180 -4.25 -1.73 9.61
N HIS A 181 -3.91 -2.71 10.44
CA HIS A 181 -4.23 -2.68 11.87
C HIS A 181 -3.20 -1.82 12.63
N TYR A 182 -3.68 -0.95 13.53
CA TYR A 182 -2.80 -0.24 14.46
C TYR A 182 -2.15 -1.18 15.47
N VAL A 183 -0.93 -0.86 15.87
CA VAL A 183 -0.25 -1.55 16.97
C VAL A 183 -1.08 -1.34 18.24
N VAL A 184 -1.48 -2.43 18.89
CA VAL A 184 -2.21 -2.39 20.15
C VAL A 184 -1.25 -2.68 21.29
N GLN A 185 -1.00 -1.69 22.14
CA GLN A 185 -0.11 -1.80 23.27
C GLN A 185 -0.88 -2.16 24.54
N LYS A 186 -0.14 -2.64 25.55
CA LYS A 186 -0.74 -2.95 26.86
C LYS A 186 -1.44 -1.71 27.42
N GLY A 187 -2.68 -1.90 27.86
CA GLY A 187 -3.54 -0.86 28.42
C GLY A 187 -4.35 -0.07 27.40
N ASP A 188 -4.08 -0.18 26.09
CA ASP A 188 -4.84 0.57 25.08
C ASP A 188 -6.32 0.12 25.01
N ASP A 189 -6.59 -1.13 25.40
CA ASP A 189 -7.91 -1.75 25.39
C ASP A 189 -8.34 -2.10 26.83
N LEU A 190 -9.53 -1.63 27.22
CA LEU A 190 -10.13 -1.83 28.55
C LEU A 190 -10.71 -3.23 28.77
N LEU A 191 -10.67 -4.09 27.75
CA LEU A 191 -11.12 -5.49 27.83
C LEU A 191 -9.94 -6.46 27.94
N ASP A 192 -8.72 -5.94 28.10
CA ASP A 192 -7.48 -6.70 28.19
C ASP A 192 -7.30 -7.72 27.05
N LYS A 193 -7.81 -7.41 25.85
CA LYS A 193 -7.56 -8.23 24.66
C LYS A 193 -6.07 -8.21 24.32
N GLU A 194 -5.59 -9.32 23.76
CA GLU A 194 -4.18 -9.50 23.37
C GLU A 194 -3.60 -8.30 22.63
N THR A 195 -2.38 -7.91 23.00
CA THR A 195 -1.62 -6.88 22.28
C THR A 195 -1.21 -7.37 20.89
N SER A 196 -0.99 -6.45 19.96
CA SER A 196 -0.46 -6.78 18.63
C SER A 196 0.86 -6.06 18.37
N SER A 197 1.79 -6.74 17.70
CA SER A 197 2.98 -6.12 17.12
C SER A 197 2.67 -5.52 15.75
N ILE A 198 3.63 -4.80 15.16
CA ILE A 198 3.55 -4.37 13.76
C ILE A 198 3.39 -5.59 12.83
N ASN A 199 2.46 -5.49 11.89
CA ASN A 199 2.22 -6.51 10.85
C ASN A 199 3.00 -6.11 9.60
N VAL A 200 4.15 -6.75 9.38
CA VAL A 200 5.14 -6.28 8.40
C VAL A 200 4.97 -6.86 7.00
N VAL A 201 3.90 -7.62 6.76
CA VAL A 201 3.55 -8.21 5.47
C VAL A 201 2.05 -8.08 5.24
N LEU A 202 1.64 -8.08 3.97
CA LEU A 202 0.23 -8.18 3.61
C LEU A 202 -0.31 -9.53 4.10
N SER A 203 -1.34 -9.49 4.95
CA SER A 203 -2.11 -10.67 5.35
C SER A 203 -2.86 -11.26 4.15
N GLU A 204 -3.32 -12.50 4.26
CA GLU A 204 -4.20 -13.08 3.23
C GLU A 204 -5.49 -12.28 3.07
N GLY A 205 -5.96 -11.65 4.16
CA GLY A 205 -7.05 -10.70 4.14
C GLY A 205 -6.77 -9.51 3.23
N ASP A 206 -5.65 -8.82 3.48
CA ASP A 206 -5.26 -7.63 2.72
C ASP A 206 -5.21 -7.95 1.22
N LYS A 207 -4.64 -9.10 0.86
CA LYS A 207 -4.55 -9.54 -0.54
C LYS A 207 -5.92 -9.77 -1.16
N ARG A 208 -6.82 -10.46 -0.46
CA ARG A 208 -8.18 -10.76 -0.95
C ARG A 208 -9.00 -9.50 -1.17
N ILE A 209 -9.05 -8.59 -0.19
CA ILE A 209 -9.83 -7.36 -0.37
C ILE A 209 -9.25 -6.53 -1.52
N LEU A 210 -7.93 -6.44 -1.66
CA LEU A 210 -7.33 -5.72 -2.79
C LEU A 210 -7.68 -6.33 -4.16
N THR A 211 -7.67 -7.66 -4.28
CA THR A 211 -8.10 -8.36 -5.49
C THR A 211 -9.60 -8.24 -5.73
N LEU A 212 -10.42 -8.15 -4.69
CA LEU A 212 -11.86 -7.89 -4.80
C LEU A 212 -12.16 -6.47 -5.29
N LEU A 213 -11.46 -5.47 -4.73
CA LEU A 213 -11.60 -4.06 -5.07
C LEU A 213 -11.08 -3.76 -6.48
N TYR A 214 -10.00 -4.44 -6.87
CA TYR A 214 -9.35 -4.29 -8.17
C TYR A 214 -9.19 -5.66 -8.85
N PRO A 215 -10.28 -6.25 -9.39
CA PRO A 215 -10.22 -7.56 -10.04
C PRO A 215 -9.14 -7.66 -11.13
N PRO A 216 -8.47 -8.83 -11.25
CA PRO A 216 -7.52 -9.08 -12.31
C PRO A 216 -8.22 -9.00 -13.66
N ARG A 217 -7.48 -8.60 -14.69
CA ARG A 217 -7.94 -8.62 -16.09
C ARG A 217 -7.05 -9.55 -16.91
N GLU A 218 -7.55 -9.97 -18.06
CA GLU A 218 -6.85 -10.87 -18.98
C GLU A 218 -5.41 -10.41 -19.27
N GLU A 219 -4.48 -11.38 -19.33
CA GLU A 219 -3.07 -11.13 -19.60
C GLU A 219 -2.88 -10.48 -20.97
N GLY A 220 -2.27 -9.28 -20.99
CA GLY A 220 -1.98 -8.54 -22.24
C GLY A 220 -2.12 -7.02 -22.14
N MET A 221 -2.81 -6.49 -21.12
CA MET A 221 -3.01 -5.05 -20.91
C MET A 221 -1.97 -4.37 -19.99
N PHE A 222 -1.05 -5.13 -19.39
CA PHE A 222 -0.07 -4.64 -18.42
C PHE A 222 1.19 -4.01 -19.05
N LYS A 223 1.06 -3.25 -20.14
CA LYS A 223 2.19 -2.42 -20.58
C LYS A 223 2.30 -1.20 -19.66
N PRO A 224 3.47 -0.95 -19.04
CA PRO A 224 3.65 0.26 -18.25
C PRO A 224 3.51 1.51 -19.15
N PRO A 225 3.05 2.65 -18.61
CA PRO A 225 2.94 3.89 -19.37
C PRO A 225 4.31 4.25 -19.98
N GLY A 226 4.36 4.51 -21.29
CA GLY A 226 5.60 4.84 -22.00
C GLY A 226 6.34 3.64 -22.62
N ASP A 227 5.83 2.42 -22.49
CA ASP A 227 6.33 1.27 -23.24
C ASP A 227 5.76 1.24 -24.67
N ASN A 228 6.44 1.91 -25.60
CA ASN A 228 6.14 1.91 -27.04
C ASN A 228 6.57 0.59 -27.74
N SER A 229 6.62 -0.54 -27.04
CA SER A 229 6.92 -1.86 -27.60
C SER A 229 5.79 -2.42 -28.49
N GLU A 230 5.26 -1.64 -29.43
CA GLU A 230 4.39 -2.16 -30.49
C GLU A 230 5.15 -3.00 -31.53
N ASN A 231 6.48 -3.07 -31.46
CA ASN A 231 7.29 -3.75 -32.48
C ASN A 231 7.76 -5.17 -32.15
N ASN A 232 7.24 -5.82 -31.10
CA ASN A 232 7.58 -7.22 -30.81
C ASN A 232 6.40 -8.17 -31.07
N THR A 233 5.96 -8.22 -32.33
CA THR A 233 5.05 -9.27 -32.79
C THR A 233 5.73 -10.66 -32.75
N PRO A 234 4.97 -11.75 -32.58
CA PRO A 234 5.49 -13.13 -32.48
C PRO A 234 6.40 -13.58 -33.63
N LYS A 235 6.38 -12.85 -34.77
CA LYS A 235 7.20 -13.12 -35.96
C LYS A 235 8.70 -12.86 -35.74
N LYS A 236 9.10 -11.90 -34.88
CA LYS A 236 10.53 -11.61 -34.63
C LYS A 236 11.18 -12.58 -33.63
N ARG A 237 10.45 -13.10 -32.64
CA ARG A 237 10.97 -14.14 -31.72
C ARG A 237 11.41 -15.40 -32.48
N LYS A 238 10.61 -15.85 -33.44
CA LYS A 238 10.98 -16.97 -34.34
C LYS A 238 12.16 -16.68 -35.25
N TRP A 239 12.43 -15.41 -35.59
CA TRP A 239 13.57 -15.03 -36.43
C TRP A 239 14.88 -15.01 -35.63
N TRP A 240 14.85 -14.50 -34.39
CA TRP A 240 15.98 -14.53 -33.46
C TRP A 240 16.33 -15.96 -33.01
N GLU A 241 15.34 -16.80 -32.68
CA GLU A 241 15.56 -18.22 -32.33
C GLU A 241 16.16 -19.04 -33.49
N ARG A 242 15.87 -18.66 -34.75
CA ARG A 242 16.48 -19.27 -35.95
C ARG A 242 17.92 -18.82 -36.20
N LEU A 243 18.30 -17.61 -35.78
CA LEU A 243 19.68 -17.11 -35.91
C LEU A 243 20.60 -17.71 -34.84
N VAL A 244 20.14 -17.84 -33.60
CA VAL A 244 20.91 -18.46 -32.52
C VAL A 244 21.22 -19.93 -32.83
N LYS A 245 20.26 -20.68 -33.39
CA LYS A 245 20.49 -22.07 -33.85
C LYS A 245 21.42 -22.22 -35.06
N ARG A 246 21.70 -21.14 -35.81
CA ARG A 246 22.62 -21.15 -36.96
C ARG A 246 24.04 -20.69 -36.62
N GLY A 247 24.24 -20.05 -35.46
CA GLY A 247 25.54 -19.54 -35.01
C GLY A 247 26.44 -20.57 -34.31
N GLU A 248 25.94 -21.74 -33.92
CA GLU A 248 26.72 -22.77 -33.20
C GLU A 248 27.38 -23.81 -34.13
N LYS A 249 27.47 -23.55 -35.45
CA LYS A 249 28.20 -24.41 -36.37
C LYS A 249 28.99 -23.61 -37.40
N VAL A 250 30.13 -23.05 -37.00
CA VAL A 250 31.38 -23.07 -37.80
C VAL A 250 32.55 -22.95 -36.81
N THR A 251 33.34 -24.03 -36.75
CA THR A 251 34.71 -24.25 -36.21
C THR A 251 35.29 -23.27 -35.20
#